data_AF-A7TQA4-F1
#
_entry.id   AF-A7TQA4-F1
#
_cell.length_a   1.000
_cell.length_b   1.000
_cell.length_c   1.000
_cell.angle_alpha   90.00
_cell.angle_beta   90.00
_cell.angle_gamma   90.00
#
_symmetry.space_group_name_H-M   'P 1'
#
loop_
_entity.id
_entity.type
_entity.pdbx_description
1 polymer ?
#
loop_
_entity_poly.entity_id
_entity_poly.type
_entity_poly.pdbx_seq_one_letter_code
_entity_poly.pdbx_strand_id
1 'polypeptide(L)'
;MRSNIGETSYVSTQYSSIRYQLLTLIIRKVFSEETMVYDGSPLVFYDDIRGLNLVMGFKLYDEHARGNERRYCLTFTIDSDDHQSSMKLLANNWNFIKCGFEKFIAYIRQTYESENEKREISNRDNDNLTPLVGTYLRANKVKISRNLVELIKDDMLFLRLHRWNAYLLNGILNNND
;
A
#
# COMPACT_ATOMS: atom_id res chain seq x y z
N MET A 1 1.70 15.89 -7.04
CA MET A 1 0.97 15.58 -8.28
C MET A 1 -0.45 16.12 -8.15
N ARG A 2 -1.01 16.71 -9.21
CA ARG A 2 -2.39 17.19 -9.26
C ARG A 2 -3.04 16.69 -10.55
N SER A 3 -4.30 16.28 -10.47
CA SER A 3 -5.16 15.98 -11.61
C SER A 3 -6.58 16.50 -11.36
N ASN A 4 -7.33 16.75 -12.41
CA ASN A 4 -8.72 17.18 -12.32
C ASN A 4 -9.60 16.14 -13.01
N ILE A 5 -10.74 15.82 -12.41
CA ILE A 5 -11.81 15.00 -13.01
C ILE A 5 -13.09 15.82 -12.88
N GLY A 6 -13.64 16.28 -14.01
CA GLY A 6 -14.70 17.29 -14.02
C GLY A 6 -14.24 18.58 -13.33
N GLU A 7 -15.05 19.08 -12.39
CA GLU A 7 -14.75 20.27 -11.60
C GLU A 7 -13.94 19.98 -10.31
N THR A 8 -13.68 18.70 -10.01
CA THR A 8 -13.00 18.29 -8.78
C THR A 8 -11.49 18.13 -9.00
N SER A 9 -10.68 18.72 -8.12
CA SER A 9 -9.22 18.61 -8.15
C SER A 9 -8.69 17.62 -7.12
N TYR A 10 -7.88 16.66 -7.58
CA TYR A 10 -7.25 15.62 -6.77
C TYR A 10 -5.76 15.93 -6.63
N VAL A 11 -5.26 15.92 -5.39
CA VAL A 11 -3.87 16.27 -5.08
C VAL A 11 -3.20 15.12 -4.32
N SER A 12 -2.01 14.72 -4.75
CA SER A 12 -1.15 13.79 -4.03
C SER A 12 0.19 14.42 -3.69
N THR A 13 0.56 14.27 -2.43
CA THR A 13 1.85 14.64 -1.84
C THR A 13 2.35 13.45 -1.03
N GLN A 14 3.64 13.41 -0.71
CA GLN A 14 4.18 12.34 0.15
C GLN A 14 3.53 12.37 1.54
N TYR A 15 3.39 13.58 2.09
CA TYR A 15 2.60 13.84 3.28
C TYR A 15 1.83 15.14 3.10
N SER A 16 0.57 15.17 3.55
CA SER A 16 -0.21 16.41 3.59
C SER A 16 0.39 17.34 4.64
N SER A 17 0.76 18.57 4.25
CA SER A 17 1.23 19.60 5.19
C SER A 17 0.15 20.00 6.20
N ILE A 18 -1.11 19.98 5.78
CA ILE A 18 -2.27 20.36 6.61
C ILE A 18 -2.66 19.21 7.55
N ARG A 19 -2.65 17.98 7.06
CA ARG A 19 -3.12 16.78 7.81
C ARG A 19 -1.99 15.89 8.33
N TYR A 20 -0.77 16.42 8.44
CA TYR A 20 0.42 15.63 8.78
C TYR A 20 0.27 14.87 10.11
N GLN A 21 -0.24 15.54 11.14
CA GLN A 21 -0.41 14.96 12.47
C GLN A 21 -1.43 13.82 12.47
N LEU A 22 -2.60 14.05 11.86
CA LEU A 22 -3.65 13.05 11.69
C LEU A 22 -3.12 11.80 10.95
N LEU A 23 -2.47 11.99 9.81
CA LEU A 23 -1.89 10.90 9.03
C LEU A 23 -0.84 10.12 9.83
N THR A 24 -0.02 10.80 10.62
CA THR A 24 0.99 10.15 11.48
C THR A 24 0.35 9.28 12.55
N LEU A 25 -0.75 9.74 13.16
CA LEU A 25 -1.50 8.95 14.16
C LEU A 25 -2.14 7.71 13.54
N ILE A 26 -2.72 7.83 12.35
CA ILE A 26 -3.30 6.72 11.60
C ILE A 26 -2.21 5.71 11.24
N ILE A 27 -1.09 6.15 10.67
CA ILE A 27 0.03 5.28 10.29
C ILE A 27 0.58 4.52 11.51
N ARG A 28 0.77 5.21 12.64
CA ARG A 28 1.23 4.56 13.89
C ARG A 28 0.28 3.47 14.38
N LYS A 29 -1.04 3.72 14.29
CA LYS A 29 -2.04 2.71 14.67
C LYS A 29 -1.97 1.52 13.72
N VAL A 30 -2.00 1.76 12.41
CA VAL A 30 -2.03 0.73 11.37
C VAL A 30 -0.82 -0.20 11.41
N PHE A 31 0.37 0.34 11.61
CA PHE A 31 1.61 -0.44 11.66
C PHE A 31 1.98 -0.94 13.06
N SER A 32 1.13 -0.70 14.07
CA SER A 32 1.26 -1.37 15.35
C SER A 32 0.92 -2.85 15.17
N GLU A 33 1.79 -3.75 15.64
CA GLU A 33 1.70 -5.19 15.37
C GLU A 33 0.41 -5.85 15.93
N GLU A 34 -0.28 -5.19 16.84
CA GLU A 34 -1.48 -5.70 17.51
C GLU A 34 -2.77 -5.57 16.68
N THR A 35 -2.78 -4.73 15.64
CA THR A 35 -4.04 -4.34 14.99
C THR A 35 -4.28 -4.87 13.59
N MET A 36 -3.24 -5.26 12.84
CA MET A 36 -3.41 -5.55 11.40
C MET A 36 -2.84 -6.90 10.96
N VAL A 37 -3.66 -7.62 10.19
CA VAL A 37 -3.25 -8.81 9.44
C VAL A 37 -2.84 -8.38 8.02
N TYR A 38 -1.67 -8.83 7.55
CA TYR A 38 -1.11 -8.45 6.24
C TYR A 38 -1.47 -9.42 5.11
N ASP A 39 -2.64 -10.05 5.20
CA ASP A 39 -3.17 -11.01 4.21
C ASP A 39 -3.98 -10.34 3.11
N GLY A 40 -4.40 -9.09 3.31
CA GLY A 40 -5.30 -8.34 2.43
C GLY A 40 -6.71 -8.20 2.99
N SER A 41 -6.97 -8.71 4.21
CA SER A 41 -8.24 -8.49 4.89
C SER A 41 -8.43 -6.99 5.24
N PRO A 42 -9.67 -6.46 5.11
CA PRO A 42 -9.96 -5.09 5.49
C PRO A 42 -10.09 -4.96 7.01
N LEU A 43 -9.39 -3.98 7.57
CA LEU A 43 -9.51 -3.52 8.95
C LEU A 43 -10.23 -2.18 8.96
N VAL A 44 -11.31 -2.08 9.74
CA VAL A 44 -12.02 -0.81 9.99
C VAL A 44 -11.82 -0.40 11.43
N PHE A 45 -11.51 0.88 11.65
CA PHE A 45 -11.55 1.45 12.99
C PHE A 45 -12.02 2.90 12.94
N TYR A 46 -12.60 3.33 14.05
CA TYR A 46 -13.03 4.70 14.28
C TYR A 46 -12.52 5.15 15.65
N ASP A 47 -12.12 6.41 15.73
CA ASP A 47 -12.01 7.15 16.98
C ASP A 47 -12.16 8.65 16.71
N ASP A 48 -12.53 9.41 17.75
CA ASP A 48 -12.87 10.84 17.63
C ASP A 48 -11.69 11.71 17.15
N ILE A 49 -10.45 11.19 17.21
CA ILE A 49 -9.25 11.92 16.81
C ILE A 49 -8.85 11.58 15.37
N ARG A 50 -9.05 10.33 14.94
CA ARG A 50 -8.56 9.81 13.65
C ARG A 50 -9.66 9.68 12.61
N GLY A 51 -10.91 9.89 12.99
CA GLY A 51 -12.08 9.67 12.13
C GLY A 51 -12.26 8.19 11.76
N LEU A 52 -13.02 7.95 10.70
CA LEU A 52 -13.28 6.59 10.21
C LEU A 52 -12.20 6.17 9.22
N ASN A 53 -11.59 5.01 9.45
CA ASN A 53 -10.51 4.49 8.62
C ASN A 53 -10.81 3.06 8.17
N LEU A 54 -10.64 2.81 6.88
CA LEU A 54 -10.60 1.49 6.26
C LEU A 54 -9.19 1.23 5.76
N VAL A 55 -8.59 0.12 6.17
CA VAL A 55 -7.21 -0.21 5.89
C VAL A 55 -7.10 -1.63 5.35
N MET A 56 -6.29 -1.82 4.32
CA MET A 56 -5.95 -3.15 3.80
C MET A 56 -4.42 -3.31 3.75
N GLY A 57 -3.91 -4.19 4.61
CA GLY A 57 -2.50 -4.51 4.72
C GLY A 57 -2.08 -5.60 3.74
N PHE A 58 -0.85 -5.50 3.22
CA PHE A 58 -0.22 -6.58 2.46
C PHE A 58 1.27 -6.62 2.74
N LYS A 59 1.90 -7.76 2.46
CA LYS A 59 3.35 -7.94 2.58
C LYS A 59 3.95 -8.39 1.25
N LEU A 60 5.21 -8.00 1.03
CA LEU A 60 6.06 -8.46 -0.05
C LEU A 60 7.30 -9.10 0.56
N TYR A 61 7.80 -10.18 -0.04
CA TYR A 61 9.10 -10.73 0.33
C TYR A 61 10.21 -9.70 0.04
N ASP A 62 11.30 -9.70 0.79
CA ASP A 62 12.53 -8.98 0.44
C ASP A 62 13.68 -9.57 1.26
N GLU A 63 14.63 -10.24 0.60
CA GLU A 63 15.77 -10.88 1.26
C GLU A 63 16.62 -9.91 2.09
N HIS A 64 16.61 -8.62 1.74
CA HIS A 64 17.37 -7.60 2.44
C HIS A 64 16.60 -6.93 3.59
N ALA A 65 15.31 -7.25 3.74
CA ALA A 65 14.48 -6.75 4.83
C ALA A 65 14.63 -7.60 6.11
N ARG A 66 14.42 -6.97 7.27
CA ARG A 66 14.38 -7.70 8.54
C ARG A 66 13.16 -8.62 8.55
N GLY A 67 13.38 -9.92 8.75
CA GLY A 67 12.29 -10.92 8.67
C GLY A 67 11.92 -11.30 7.24
N ASN A 68 12.74 -10.91 6.26
CA ASN A 68 12.56 -11.18 4.83
C ASN A 68 11.24 -10.66 4.23
N GLU A 69 10.60 -9.69 4.88
CA GLU A 69 9.29 -9.17 4.48
C GLU A 69 9.24 -7.65 4.63
N ARG A 70 8.54 -6.98 3.70
CA ARG A 70 8.14 -5.59 3.81
C ARG A 70 6.63 -5.48 3.86
N ARG A 71 6.16 -4.79 4.89
CA ARG A 71 4.74 -4.57 5.19
C ARG A 71 4.30 -3.24 4.59
N TYR A 72 3.19 -3.25 3.87
CA TYR A 72 2.56 -2.11 3.21
C TYR A 72 1.07 -2.10 3.49
N CYS A 73 0.41 -0.97 3.26
CA CYS A 73 -1.03 -0.87 3.39
C CYS A 73 -1.62 0.19 2.45
N LEU A 74 -2.88 0.01 2.10
CA LEU A 74 -3.73 1.06 1.54
C LEU A 74 -4.71 1.51 2.63
N THR A 75 -4.91 2.82 2.74
CA THR A 75 -5.77 3.42 3.76
C THR A 75 -6.73 4.40 3.12
N PHE A 76 -8.01 4.25 3.41
CA PHE A 76 -9.07 5.20 3.12
C PHE A 76 -9.54 5.82 4.44
N THR A 77 -9.53 7.14 4.51
CA THR A 77 -9.86 7.90 5.72
C THR A 77 -10.97 8.90 5.43
N ILE A 78 -11.99 8.92 6.29
CA ILE A 78 -13.00 9.97 6.35
C ILE A 78 -12.72 10.80 7.60
N ASP A 79 -12.29 12.04 7.36
CA ASP A 79 -11.97 13.04 8.37
C ASP A 79 -13.25 13.85 8.68
N SER A 80 -14.14 13.25 9.48
CA SER A 80 -15.43 13.84 9.88
C SER A 80 -15.80 13.39 11.30
N ASP A 81 -16.35 14.33 12.07
CA ASP A 81 -16.86 14.07 13.43
C ASP A 81 -18.19 13.31 13.41
N ASP A 82 -18.93 13.35 12.29
CA ASP A 82 -20.17 12.59 12.13
C ASP A 82 -19.89 11.12 11.81
N HIS A 83 -19.82 10.31 12.88
CA HIS A 83 -19.62 8.87 12.79
C HIS A 83 -20.69 8.17 11.95
N GLN A 84 -21.96 8.57 12.10
CA GLN A 84 -23.07 7.87 11.48
C GLN A 84 -23.06 8.07 9.96
N SER A 85 -22.88 9.32 9.51
CA SER A 85 -22.77 9.62 8.08
C SER A 85 -21.52 9.01 7.47
N SER A 86 -20.39 9.03 8.20
CA SER A 86 -19.14 8.41 7.74
C SER A 86 -19.30 6.90 7.56
N MET A 87 -19.93 6.22 8.53
CA MET A 87 -20.18 4.79 8.46
C MET A 87 -21.15 4.44 7.33
N LYS A 88 -22.19 5.25 7.11
CA LYS A 88 -23.14 5.07 6.00
C LYS A 88 -22.44 5.20 4.65
N LEU A 89 -21.60 6.21 4.47
CA LEU A 89 -20.82 6.41 3.24
C LEU A 89 -19.89 5.21 2.99
N LEU A 90 -19.17 4.76 4.02
CA LEU A 90 -18.30 3.59 3.93
C LEU A 90 -19.08 2.32 3.61
N ALA A 91 -20.22 2.09 4.24
CA ALA A 91 -21.06 0.90 4.03
C ALA A 91 -21.60 0.86 2.59
N ASN A 92 -22.11 1.98 2.09
CA ASN A 92 -22.65 2.09 0.73
C ASN A 92 -21.57 1.81 -0.34
N ASN A 93 -20.33 2.21 -0.06
CA ASN A 93 -19.20 2.09 -0.99
C ASN A 93 -18.25 0.94 -0.66
N TRP A 94 -18.61 0.08 0.30
CA TRP A 94 -17.72 -0.94 0.87
C TRP A 94 -17.09 -1.84 -0.20
N ASN A 95 -17.95 -2.44 -1.03
CA ASN A 95 -17.52 -3.36 -2.08
C ASN A 95 -16.66 -2.65 -3.13
N PHE A 96 -17.00 -1.39 -3.47
CA PHE A 96 -16.25 -0.63 -4.45
C PHE A 96 -14.83 -0.31 -3.95
N ILE A 97 -14.70 0.17 -2.71
CA ILE A 97 -13.39 0.50 -2.11
C ILE A 97 -12.56 -0.77 -1.91
N LYS A 98 -13.15 -1.83 -1.33
CA LYS A 98 -12.47 -3.10 -1.10
C LYS A 98 -11.96 -3.72 -2.39
N CYS A 99 -12.82 -3.87 -3.41
CA CYS A 99 -12.40 -4.39 -4.71
C CYS A 99 -11.36 -3.48 -5.38
N GLY A 100 -11.46 -2.17 -5.19
CA GLY A 100 -10.47 -1.20 -5.65
C GLY A 100 -9.09 -1.42 -5.02
N PHE A 101 -9.04 -1.64 -3.71
CA PHE A 101 -7.81 -1.94 -2.99
C PHE A 101 -7.25 -3.32 -3.37
N GLU A 102 -8.10 -4.35 -3.45
CA GLU A 102 -7.70 -5.70 -3.86
C GLU A 102 -7.05 -5.71 -5.25
N LYS A 103 -7.65 -5.02 -6.23
CA LYS A 103 -7.08 -4.92 -7.59
C LYS A 103 -5.71 -4.25 -7.60
N PHE A 104 -5.53 -3.19 -6.81
CA PHE A 104 -4.24 -2.49 -6.77
C PHE A 104 -3.17 -3.29 -6.03
N ILE A 105 -3.54 -3.96 -4.93
CA ILE A 105 -2.65 -4.87 -4.21
C ILE A 105 -2.24 -6.04 -5.10
N ALA A 106 -3.19 -6.63 -5.84
CA ALA A 106 -2.92 -7.70 -6.80
C ALA A 106 -1.96 -7.23 -7.90
N TYR A 107 -2.15 -6.04 -8.45
CA TYR A 107 -1.24 -5.43 -9.41
C TYR A 107 0.19 -5.30 -8.86
N ILE A 108 0.34 -4.81 -7.62
CA ILE A 108 1.64 -4.72 -6.95
C ILE A 108 2.29 -6.09 -6.79
N ARG A 109 1.54 -7.08 -6.27
CA ARG A 109 2.05 -8.44 -6.06
C ARG A 109 2.49 -9.09 -7.37
N GLN A 110 1.66 -9.01 -8.41
CA GLN A 110 1.96 -9.57 -9.72
C GLN A 110 3.20 -8.94 -10.36
N THR A 111 3.33 -7.60 -10.26
CA THR A 111 4.48 -6.90 -10.85
C THR A 111 5.76 -7.23 -10.07
N TYR A 112 5.67 -7.34 -8.75
CA TYR A 112 6.76 -7.80 -7.89
C TYR A 112 7.20 -9.23 -8.22
N GLU A 113 6.25 -10.17 -8.35
CA GLU A 113 6.52 -11.57 -8.71
C GLU A 113 7.23 -11.66 -10.06
N SER A 114 6.73 -10.95 -11.08
CA SER A 114 7.37 -10.92 -12.41
C SER A 114 8.81 -10.38 -12.37
N GLU A 115 9.08 -9.34 -11.58
CA GLU A 115 10.45 -8.82 -11.44
C GLU A 115 11.36 -9.75 -10.65
N ASN A 116 10.83 -10.48 -9.67
CA ASN A 116 11.58 -11.48 -8.94
C ASN A 116 11.95 -12.68 -9.81
N GLU A 117 11.02 -13.18 -10.62
CA GLU A 117 11.29 -14.26 -11.58
C GLU A 117 12.42 -13.86 -12.54
N LYS A 118 12.39 -12.63 -13.08
CA LYS A 118 13.48 -12.11 -13.92
C LYS A 118 14.82 -12.07 -13.20
N ARG A 119 14.84 -11.67 -11.93
CA ARG A 119 16.07 -11.67 -11.10
C ARG A 119 16.60 -13.07 -10.88
N GLU A 120 15.73 -14.02 -10.56
CA GLU A 120 16.12 -15.43 -10.39
C GLU A 120 16.71 -16.02 -11.67
N ILE A 121 16.10 -15.76 -12.83
CA ILE A 121 16.64 -16.19 -14.13
C ILE A 121 18.02 -15.59 -14.37
N SER A 122 18.17 -14.27 -14.19
CA SER A 122 19.46 -13.58 -14.38
C SER A 122 20.57 -14.04 -13.43
N ASN A 123 20.20 -14.48 -12.22
CA ASN A 123 21.15 -15.03 -11.26
C ASN A 123 21.56 -16.45 -11.65
N ARG A 124 20.65 -17.30 -12.13
CA ARG A 124 20.97 -18.65 -12.61
C ARG A 124 21.94 -18.64 -13.80
N ASP A 125 21.80 -17.68 -14.71
CA ASP A 125 22.72 -17.54 -15.86
C ASP A 125 24.14 -17.12 -15.44
N ASN A 126 24.29 -16.45 -14.28
CA ASN A 126 25.58 -16.05 -13.71
C ASN A 126 26.16 -17.07 -12.71
N ASP A 127 25.38 -18.05 -12.25
CA ASP A 127 25.79 -18.97 -11.17
C ASP A 127 26.54 -20.22 -11.65
N ASN A 128 26.94 -20.27 -12.94
CA ASN A 128 27.80 -21.32 -13.48
C ASN A 128 29.25 -21.27 -12.93
N LEU A 129 29.57 -20.40 -11.96
CA LEU A 129 30.94 -20.19 -11.46
C LEU A 129 31.11 -20.11 -9.93
N THR A 130 30.12 -20.48 -9.10
CA THR A 130 30.38 -20.58 -7.64
C THR A 130 30.25 -21.99 -7.08
N PRO A 131 31.34 -22.58 -6.52
CA PRO A 131 31.28 -23.91 -5.92
C PRO A 131 30.64 -23.84 -4.53
N LEU A 132 29.51 -24.56 -4.39
CA LEU A 132 29.03 -25.34 -3.25
C LEU A 132 29.67 -25.09 -1.86
N VAL A 133 29.66 -23.86 -1.34
CA VAL A 133 30.03 -23.57 0.06
C VAL A 133 28.91 -22.81 0.76
N GLY A 134 28.09 -23.56 1.52
CA GLY A 134 27.48 -23.07 2.75
C GLY A 134 26.17 -22.29 2.64
N THR A 135 25.08 -22.94 2.26
CA THR A 135 23.69 -22.44 2.34
C THR A 135 23.16 -22.19 3.76
N TYR A 136 23.94 -22.46 4.81
CA TYR A 136 23.46 -22.46 6.20
C TYR A 136 23.66 -21.15 6.96
N LEU A 137 24.47 -20.22 6.44
CA LEU A 137 24.66 -18.90 7.03
C LEU A 137 24.66 -17.85 5.92
N ARG A 138 23.47 -17.53 5.37
CA ARG A 138 23.29 -16.27 4.63
C ARG A 138 23.53 -15.15 5.64
N ALA A 139 24.79 -14.74 5.76
CA ALA A 139 25.22 -13.60 6.52
C ALA A 139 24.62 -12.36 5.85
N ASN A 140 23.39 -12.04 6.21
CA ASN A 140 22.62 -10.90 5.72
C ASN A 140 23.23 -9.62 6.32
N LYS A 141 24.48 -9.32 5.93
CA LYS A 141 25.31 -8.27 6.55
C LYS A 141 24.97 -6.87 6.02
N VAL A 142 24.31 -6.77 4.87
CA VAL A 142 23.94 -5.48 4.28
C VAL A 142 22.42 -5.44 4.12
N LYS A 143 21.75 -4.93 5.15
CA LYS A 143 20.33 -4.58 5.07
C LYS A 143 20.21 -3.31 4.22
N ILE A 144 19.70 -3.44 3.01
CA ILE A 144 19.51 -2.32 2.10
C ILE A 144 18.08 -1.81 2.25
N SER A 145 17.92 -0.50 2.45
CA SER A 145 16.61 0.14 2.40
C SER A 145 16.17 0.23 0.94
N ARG A 146 15.30 -0.69 0.50
CA ARG A 146 14.63 -0.61 -0.80
C ARG A 146 13.24 -0.02 -0.67
N ASN A 147 12.90 0.95 -1.51
CA ASN A 147 11.52 1.46 -1.57
C ASN A 147 10.64 0.56 -2.46
N LEU A 148 9.32 0.80 -2.47
CA LEU A 148 8.39 -0.01 -3.27
C LEU A 148 8.67 0.09 -4.78
N VAL A 149 9.09 1.25 -5.26
CA VAL A 149 9.46 1.49 -6.67
C VAL A 149 10.66 0.63 -7.06
N GLU A 150 11.67 0.55 -6.21
CA GLU A 150 12.87 -0.26 -6.44
C GLU A 150 12.59 -1.77 -6.38
N LEU A 151 11.62 -2.19 -5.55
CA LEU A 151 11.23 -3.60 -5.47
C LEU A 151 10.53 -4.06 -6.75
N ILE A 152 9.62 -3.23 -7.28
CA ILE A 152 8.75 -3.54 -8.42
C ILE A 152 9.35 -3.06 -9.76
N LYS A 153 10.40 -2.23 -9.73
CA LYS A 153 10.98 -1.53 -10.88
C LYS A 153 9.93 -0.82 -11.76
N ASP A 154 8.93 -0.20 -11.13
CA ASP A 154 7.93 0.61 -11.82
C ASP A 154 8.14 2.10 -11.49
N ASP A 155 8.89 2.79 -12.35
CA ASP A 155 9.15 4.23 -12.22
C ASP A 155 7.87 5.08 -12.27
N MET A 156 6.78 4.53 -12.84
CA MET A 156 5.48 5.19 -12.95
C MET A 156 4.50 4.80 -11.84
N LEU A 157 4.94 4.03 -10.84
CA LEU A 157 4.09 3.54 -9.75
C LEU A 157 3.31 4.67 -9.06
N PHE A 158 3.99 5.77 -8.72
CA PHE A 158 3.34 6.90 -8.04
C PHE A 158 2.32 7.63 -8.91
N LEU A 159 2.53 7.67 -10.23
CA LEU A 159 1.56 8.22 -11.19
C LEU A 159 0.33 7.31 -11.30
N ARG A 160 0.54 5.99 -11.37
CA ARG A 160 -0.54 5.00 -11.36
C ARG A 160 -1.33 5.06 -10.06
N LEU A 161 -0.64 5.13 -8.92
CA LEU A 161 -1.25 5.28 -7.60
C LEU A 161 -2.09 6.55 -7.50
N HIS A 162 -1.56 7.69 -7.97
CA HIS A 162 -2.32 8.95 -7.98
C HIS A 162 -3.61 8.83 -8.81
N ARG A 163 -3.51 8.32 -10.04
CA ARG A 163 -4.68 8.13 -10.92
C ARG A 163 -5.68 7.16 -10.33
N TRP A 164 -5.21 6.06 -9.73
CA TRP A 164 -6.06 5.08 -9.08
C TRP A 164 -6.82 5.67 -7.89
N ASN A 165 -6.11 6.40 -7.02
CA ASN A 165 -6.72 7.07 -5.88
C ASN A 165 -7.72 8.14 -6.31
N ALA A 166 -7.40 8.94 -7.33
CA ALA A 166 -8.32 9.93 -7.88
C ALA A 166 -9.58 9.27 -8.46
N TYR A 167 -9.44 8.15 -9.19
CA TYR A 167 -10.56 7.39 -9.72
C TYR A 167 -11.45 6.82 -8.60
N LEU A 168 -10.86 6.22 -7.56
CA LEU A 168 -11.64 5.69 -6.43
C LEU A 168 -12.38 6.79 -5.68
N LEU A 169 -11.71 7.90 -5.37
CA LEU A 169 -12.34 9.03 -4.69
C LEU A 169 -13.47 9.63 -5.54
N ASN A 170 -13.25 9.80 -6.85
CA ASN A 170 -14.28 10.30 -7.76
C ASN A 170 -15.49 9.35 -7.84
N GLY A 171 -15.25 8.04 -7.88
CA GLY A 171 -16.32 7.04 -7.89
C GLY A 171 -17.17 7.10 -6.62
N ILE A 172 -16.55 7.25 -5.46
CA ILE A 172 -17.27 7.39 -4.18
C ILE A 172 -18.12 8.67 -4.16
N LEU A 173 -17.58 9.79 -4.66
CA LEU A 173 -18.31 11.05 -4.69
C LEU A 173 -19.52 11.00 -5.64
N ASN A 174 -19.37 10.34 -6.79
CA ASN A 174 -20.42 10.27 -7.81
C ASN A 174 -21.45 9.16 -7.59
N ASN A 175 -21.16 8.15 -6.75
CA ASN A 175 -22.10 7.06 -6.42
C ASN A 175 -23.05 7.41 -5.25
N ASN A 176 -22.99 8.64 -4.73
CA ASN A 176 -23.84 9.10 -3.62
C ASN A 176 -25.06 9.92 -4.10
N ASP A 177 -25.28 10.02 -5.42
CA ASP A 177 -26.53 10.50 -6.04
C ASP A 177 -27.44 9.30 -6.39
#